data_AF-A0A9D8HCH0-F1
#
_entry.id   AF-A0A9D8HCH0-F1
#
_cell.length_a   1.000
_cell.length_b   1.000
_cell.length_c   1.000
_cell.angle_alpha   90.00
_cell.angle_beta   90.00
_cell.angle_gamma   90.00
#
_symmetry.space_group_name_H-M   'P 1'
#
loop_
_entity.id
_entity.type
_entity.pdbx_description
1 polymer ?
#
loop_
_entity_poly.entity_id
_entity_poly.type
_entity_poly.pdbx_seq_one_letter_code
_entity_poly.pdbx_strand_id
1 'polypeptide(L)'
;MADDDLRHSIGQDVRTLAKPTVSFAKSKATVSWQFPVGAATPDGFIIERKSGSAWVQGAGVGADKRRFVTTVASLGKKAGKKVTVRVVAILGDQRAESPSAAARVPKR
;
A
#
# COMPACT_ATOMS: atom_id res chain seq x y z
N MET A 1 6.44 -43.46 -20.94
CA MET A 1 5.86 -43.26 -19.61
C MET A 1 6.13 -41.82 -19.24
N ALA A 2 5.12 -40.98 -19.43
CA ALA A 2 5.13 -39.57 -19.09
C ALA A 2 4.23 -39.44 -17.86
N ASP A 3 4.84 -39.20 -16.72
CA ASP A 3 4.16 -38.93 -15.45
C ASP A 3 5.18 -38.19 -14.58
N ASP A 4 4.93 -36.91 -14.31
CA ASP A 4 4.86 -36.37 -12.94
C ASP A 4 4.58 -34.86 -13.03
N ASP A 5 3.30 -34.56 -12.98
CA ASP A 5 2.68 -33.58 -12.10
C ASP A 5 3.35 -32.20 -11.82
N LEU A 6 2.50 -31.19 -11.97
CA LEU A 6 2.43 -30.06 -11.05
C LEU A 6 3.55 -29.01 -11.10
N ARG A 7 3.59 -28.23 -12.18
CA ARG A 7 3.76 -26.78 -11.99
C ARG A 7 2.65 -26.07 -12.71
N HIS A 8 1.55 -25.87 -11.98
CA HIS A 8 0.60 -24.80 -12.22
C HIS A 8 1.38 -23.51 -12.42
N SER A 9 1.70 -23.22 -13.68
CA SER A 9 2.12 -21.90 -14.11
C SER A 9 0.85 -21.08 -14.02
N ILE A 10 0.52 -20.69 -12.80
CA ILE A 10 -0.33 -19.55 -12.53
C ILE A 10 0.48 -18.36 -13.04
N GLY A 11 0.53 -18.23 -14.37
CA GLY A 11 0.75 -16.98 -15.06
C GLY A 11 -0.47 -16.12 -14.78
N GLN A 12 -0.63 -15.74 -13.52
CA GLN A 12 -1.17 -14.44 -13.22
C GLN A 12 -0.20 -13.51 -13.93
N ASP A 13 -0.67 -12.95 -15.03
CA ASP A 13 -0.44 -11.55 -15.32
C ASP A 13 -0.72 -10.78 -14.01
N VAL A 14 0.26 -10.80 -13.09
CA VAL A 14 0.38 -9.84 -12.01
C VAL A 14 0.65 -8.57 -12.79
N ARG A 15 -0.43 -7.91 -13.21
CA ARG A 15 -0.46 -6.46 -13.38
C ARG A 15 0.14 -5.93 -12.10
N THR A 16 1.43 -5.66 -12.14
CA THR A 16 2.24 -5.45 -10.95
C THR A 16 1.63 -4.26 -10.25
N LEU A 17 1.02 -4.51 -9.08
CA LEU A 17 0.42 -3.45 -8.29
C LEU A 17 1.49 -2.38 -8.07
N ALA A 18 1.19 -1.13 -8.44
CA ALA A 18 2.15 -0.06 -8.27
C ALA A 18 2.54 0.06 -6.78
N LYS A 19 3.81 0.36 -6.49
CA LYS A 19 4.19 0.71 -5.13
C LYS A 19 3.55 2.06 -4.75
N PRO A 20 3.11 2.23 -3.50
CA PRO A 20 2.66 3.54 -3.04
C PRO A 20 3.84 4.52 -3.05
N THR A 21 3.56 5.77 -3.35
CA THR A 21 4.52 6.88 -3.23
C THR A 21 4.34 7.54 -1.88
N VAL A 22 5.45 7.82 -1.20
CA VAL A 22 5.46 8.52 0.09
C VAL A 22 6.34 9.75 -0.03
N SER A 23 5.77 10.92 0.20
CA SER A 23 6.48 12.19 0.24
C SER A 23 6.29 12.86 1.59
N PHE A 24 7.27 13.68 1.99
CA PHE A 24 7.25 14.43 3.24
C PHE A 24 7.34 15.91 2.94
N ALA A 25 6.46 16.69 3.57
CA ALA A 25 6.48 18.15 3.49
C ALA A 25 6.22 18.75 4.87
N LYS A 26 7.14 19.62 5.34
CA LYS A 26 7.13 20.22 6.67
C LYS A 26 7.06 19.17 7.79
N SER A 27 5.86 18.91 8.31
CA SER A 27 5.54 17.98 9.39
C SER A 27 4.39 17.05 8.99
N LYS A 28 4.20 16.80 7.70
CA LYS A 28 3.15 15.91 7.18
C LYS A 28 3.78 14.90 6.22
N ALA A 29 3.14 13.74 6.11
CA ALA A 29 3.46 12.75 5.09
C ALA A 29 2.27 12.61 4.16
N THR A 30 2.53 12.67 2.86
CA THR A 30 1.54 12.39 1.82
C THR A 30 1.81 11.01 1.26
N VAL A 31 0.79 10.16 1.24
CA VAL A 31 0.85 8.83 0.65
C VAL A 31 -0.12 8.77 -0.51
N SER A 32 0.39 8.36 -1.67
CA SER A 32 -0.39 8.22 -2.89
C SER A 32 -0.26 6.81 -3.45
N TRP A 33 -1.35 6.24 -3.93
CA TRP A 33 -1.35 4.95 -4.60
C TRP A 33 -2.42 4.88 -5.69
N GLN A 34 -2.10 4.24 -6.80
CA GLN A 34 -3.04 4.02 -7.90
C GLN A 34 -3.46 2.56 -7.89
N PHE A 35 -4.74 2.32 -7.61
CA PHE A 35 -5.32 0.99 -7.74
C PHE A 35 -5.40 0.61 -9.22
N PRO A 36 -5.20 -0.68 -9.59
CA PRO A 36 -5.19 -1.10 -10.99
C PRO A 36 -6.48 -0.74 -11.72
N VAL A 37 -6.30 -0.32 -12.97
CA VAL A 37 -7.39 -0.14 -13.90
C VAL A 37 -7.88 -1.52 -14.35
N GLY A 38 -9.20 -1.72 -14.39
CA GLY A 38 -9.84 -3.00 -14.71
C GLY A 38 -10.21 -3.87 -13.51
N ALA A 39 -9.80 -3.50 -12.29
CA ALA A 39 -10.29 -4.12 -11.06
C ALA A 39 -11.57 -3.44 -10.54
N ALA A 40 -12.32 -4.13 -9.68
CA ALA A 40 -13.47 -3.56 -8.97
C ALA A 40 -13.07 -2.29 -8.22
N THR A 41 -13.95 -1.29 -8.20
CA THR A 41 -13.69 -0.04 -7.48
C THR A 41 -13.67 -0.34 -5.98
N PRO A 42 -12.61 0.04 -5.26
CA PRO A 42 -12.58 -0.10 -3.80
C PRO A 42 -13.64 0.78 -3.13
N ASP A 43 -14.14 0.38 -1.97
CA ASP A 43 -15.01 1.18 -1.09
C ASP A 43 -14.20 2.18 -0.26
N GLY A 44 -12.93 1.84 -0.03
CA GLY A 44 -12.03 2.66 0.75
C GLY A 44 -10.60 2.17 0.66
N PHE A 45 -9.72 2.95 1.26
CA PHE A 45 -8.32 2.64 1.33
C PHE A 45 -7.76 2.96 2.71
N ILE A 46 -6.78 2.18 3.13
CA ILE A 46 -6.15 2.29 4.43
C ILE A 46 -4.63 2.31 4.26
N ILE A 47 -3.95 3.21 4.95
CA ILE A 47 -2.50 3.15 5.13
C ILE A 47 -2.20 2.20 6.28
N GLU A 48 -1.36 1.22 6.00
CA GLU A 48 -0.72 0.43 7.04
C GLU A 48 0.77 0.73 7.08
N ARG A 49 1.33 0.75 8.29
CA ARG A 49 2.75 0.97 8.53
C ARG A 49 3.35 -0.24 9.21
N LYS A 50 4.55 -0.63 8.78
CA LYS A 50 5.32 -1.66 9.49
C LYS A 50 5.81 -1.14 10.84
N SER A 51 5.59 -1.93 11.88
CA SER A 51 6.07 -1.71 13.24
C SER A 51 6.61 -3.03 13.79
N GLY A 52 7.94 -3.17 13.80
CA GLY A 52 8.57 -4.47 14.06
C GLY A 52 8.27 -5.45 12.93
N SER A 53 7.73 -6.61 13.27
CA SER A 53 7.22 -7.63 12.34
C SER A 53 5.77 -7.38 11.90
N ALA A 54 5.00 -6.57 12.62
CA ALA A 54 3.57 -6.38 12.40
C ALA A 54 3.25 -5.16 11.51
N TRP A 55 2.07 -5.19 10.89
CA TRP A 55 1.45 -4.04 10.22
C TRP A 55 0.44 -3.39 11.15
N VAL A 56 0.49 -2.06 11.24
CA VAL A 56 -0.42 -1.26 12.07
C VAL A 56 -1.15 -0.27 11.18
N GLN A 57 -2.47 -0.23 11.31
CA GLN A 57 -3.33 0.72 10.61
C GLN A 57 -3.08 2.16 11.08
N GLY A 58 -2.95 3.08 10.14
CA GLY A 58 -2.70 4.49 10.40
C GLY A 58 -3.90 5.39 10.10
N ALA A 59 -4.20 5.57 8.82
CA ALA A 59 -5.27 6.45 8.35
C ALA A 59 -6.03 5.80 7.19
N GLY A 60 -7.32 6.08 7.10
CA GLY A 60 -8.16 5.65 5.98
C GLY A 60 -8.77 6.84 5.25
N VAL A 61 -9.13 6.63 3.98
CA VAL A 61 -10.02 7.53 3.24
C VAL A 61 -11.06 6.69 2.52
N GLY A 62 -12.29 7.22 2.46
CA GLY A 62 -13.33 6.69 1.58
C GLY A 62 -12.86 6.76 0.13
N ALA A 63 -13.32 5.83 -0.69
CA ALA A 63 -12.95 5.81 -2.08
C ALA A 63 -13.86 6.75 -2.89
N ASP A 64 -13.34 7.90 -3.28
CA ASP A 64 -13.99 8.71 -4.31
C ASP A 64 -13.62 8.23 -5.73
N LYS A 65 -12.50 7.50 -5.87
CA LYS A 65 -11.93 6.99 -7.15
C LYS A 65 -11.02 5.77 -6.91
N ARG A 66 -10.52 5.14 -7.99
CA ARG A 66 -9.41 4.14 -7.96
C ARG A 66 -8.06 4.71 -7.51
N ARG A 67 -8.00 5.98 -7.08
CA ARG A 67 -6.77 6.65 -6.68
C ARG A 67 -6.85 7.01 -5.21
N PHE A 68 -5.89 6.51 -4.46
CA PHE A 68 -5.65 6.88 -3.09
C PHE A 68 -4.69 8.06 -3.01
N VAL A 69 -5.07 9.13 -2.34
CA VAL A 69 -4.16 10.19 -1.90
C VAL A 69 -4.62 10.66 -0.54
N THR A 70 -3.77 10.60 0.47
CA THR A 70 -4.06 11.21 1.77
C THR A 70 -2.83 11.82 2.39
N THR A 71 -3.07 12.78 3.27
CA THR A 71 -2.02 13.46 4.04
C THR A 71 -2.24 13.21 5.51
N VAL A 72 -1.26 12.56 6.14
CA VAL A 72 -1.28 12.27 7.58
C VAL A 72 -0.34 13.19 8.33
N ALA A 73 -0.71 13.55 9.56
CA ALA A 73 0.11 14.38 10.44
C ALA A 73 1.46 13.72 10.74
N SER A 74 1.50 12.39 10.86
CA SER A 74 2.76 11.67 10.87
C SER A 74 2.53 10.22 10.46
N LEU A 75 3.57 9.58 9.95
CA LEU A 75 3.62 8.12 9.89
C LEU A 75 4.22 7.54 11.19
N GLY A 76 4.13 8.23 12.33
CA GLY A 76 4.54 7.76 13.66
C GLY A 76 6.03 7.42 13.87
N LYS A 77 6.93 7.83 12.98
CA LYS A 77 8.38 7.65 13.12
C LYS A 77 9.05 9.00 13.37
N LYS A 78 10.09 9.03 14.21
CA LYS A 78 10.94 10.21 14.44
C LYS A 78 11.71 10.58 13.17
N ALA A 79 12.09 11.85 13.07
CA ALA A 79 12.96 12.37 12.01
C ALA A 79 14.21 11.50 11.81
N GLY A 80 14.61 11.31 10.55
CA GLY A 80 15.76 10.48 10.19
C GLY A 80 15.53 8.97 10.26
N LYS A 81 14.37 8.46 10.70
CA LYS A 81 14.09 7.02 10.70
C LYS A 81 13.47 6.55 9.38
N LYS A 82 13.73 5.30 9.01
CA LYS A 82 13.05 4.62 7.90
C LYS A 82 11.64 4.23 8.33
N VAL A 83 10.67 4.50 7.47
CA VAL A 83 9.30 4.05 7.59
C VAL A 83 8.96 3.18 6.39
N THR A 84 8.24 2.09 6.63
CA THR A 84 7.72 1.21 5.58
C THR A 84 6.21 1.24 5.66
N VAL A 85 5.55 1.50 4.54
CA VAL A 85 4.10 1.58 4.44
C VAL A 85 3.59 0.70 3.31
N ARG A 86 2.34 0.30 3.40
CA ARG A 86 1.55 -0.25 2.29
C ARG A 86 0.17 0.39 2.32
N VAL A 87 -0.51 0.37 1.18
CA VAL A 87 -1.91 0.81 1.07
C VAL A 87 -2.76 -0.43 0.84
N VAL A 88 -3.86 -0.54 1.58
CA VAL A 88 -4.82 -1.64 1.48
C VAL A 88 -6.12 -1.07 0.93
N ALA A 89 -6.56 -1.58 -0.22
CA ALA A 89 -7.89 -1.33 -0.78
C ALA A 89 -8.92 -2.27 -0.14
N ILE A 90 -10.08 -1.73 0.22
CA ILE A 90 -11.22 -2.46 0.75
C ILE A 90 -12.21 -2.69 -0.39
N LEU A 91 -12.64 -3.93 -0.60
CA LEU A 91 -13.51 -4.39 -1.69
C LEU A 91 -14.63 -5.23 -1.07
N GLY A 92 -15.56 -4.59 -0.37
CA GLY A 92 -16.51 -5.24 0.52
C GLY A 92 -15.78 -6.05 1.60
N ASP A 93 -15.98 -7.36 1.59
CA ASP A 93 -15.33 -8.30 2.51
C ASP A 93 -13.88 -8.63 2.13
N GLN A 94 -13.43 -8.24 0.94
CA GLN A 94 -12.08 -8.52 0.44
C GLN A 94 -11.13 -7.34 0.64
N ARG A 95 -9.83 -7.66 0.66
CA ARG A 95 -8.76 -6.66 0.76
C ARG A 95 -7.69 -6.93 -0.29
N ALA A 96 -7.26 -5.87 -0.96
CA ALA A 96 -6.15 -5.92 -1.91
C ALA A 96 -5.01 -5.03 -1.42
N GLU A 97 -3.83 -5.62 -1.23
CA GLU A 97 -2.68 -4.93 -0.65
C GLU A 97 -1.70 -4.47 -1.72
N SER A 98 -1.24 -3.23 -1.64
CA SER A 98 -0.12 -2.76 -2.44
C SER A 98 1.18 -3.43 -1.99
N PRO A 99 2.21 -3.52 -2.86
CA PRO A 99 3.56 -3.79 -2.40
C PRO A 99 3.99 -2.70 -1.42
N SER A 100 4.91 -3.02 -0.51
CA SER A 100 5.37 -2.04 0.47
C SER A 100 6.32 -1.00 -0.15
N ALA A 101 6.19 0.25 0.26
CA ALA A 101 7.15 1.31 -0.02
C ALA A 101 7.89 1.72 1.25
N ALA A 102 9.19 1.95 1.14
CA ALA A 102 9.98 2.47 2.22
C ALA A 102 10.43 3.91 1.93
N ALA A 103 10.29 4.78 2.91
CA ALA A 103 10.72 6.16 2.83
C ALA A 103 11.47 6.55 4.12
N ARG A 104 12.37 7.52 4.02
CA ARG A 104 13.08 8.05 5.19
C ARG A 104 12.42 9.35 5.59
N VAL A 105 12.03 9.46 6.86
CA VAL A 105 11.51 10.72 7.41
C VAL A 105 12.66 11.74 7.34
N PRO A 106 12.47 12.92 6.72
CA PRO A 106 13.51 13.94 6.64
C PRO A 106 14.05 14.30 8.03
N LYS A 107 15.36 14.53 8.11
CA LYS A 107 15.95 15.23 9.26
C LYS A 107 15.67 16.72 9.04
N ARG A 108 15.20 17.40 10.08
CA ARG A 108 15.21 18.87 10.10
C ARG A 108 16.63 19.34 10.30
#